data_AF-A0A662LYU2-F1
#
_entry.id   AF-A0A662LYU2-F1
#
_cell.length_a   1.000
_cell.length_b   1.000
_cell.length_c   1.000
_cell.angle_alpha   90.00
_cell.angle_beta   90.00
_cell.angle_gamma   90.00
#
_symmetry.space_group_name_H-M   'P 1'
#
loop_
_entity.id
_entity.type
_entity.pdbx_description
1 polymer ?
#
loop_
_entity_poly.entity_id
_entity_poly.type
_entity_poly.pdbx_seq_one_letter_code
_entity_poly.pdbx_strand_id
1 'polypeptide(L)' 'MEKNQKSVKSVRFDDVHWNIIDGLTPFYGSNPGEVVRNIVLMWLHENLGSETIQELKKINAIKLKKDE' A
#
# COMPACT_ATOMS: atom_id res chain seq x y z
N MET A 1 5.54 -17.37 -21.17
CA MET A 1 4.97 -17.00 -19.86
C MET A 1 5.90 -15.99 -19.22
N GLU A 2 5.63 -14.69 -19.38
CA GLU A 2 6.40 -13.65 -18.71
C GLU A 2 6.16 -13.74 -17.21
N LYS A 3 7.22 -14.05 -16.45
CA LYS A 3 7.20 -13.95 -14.99
C LYS A 3 7.06 -12.47 -14.66
N ASN A 4 5.85 -12.06 -14.29
CA ASN A 4 5.54 -10.74 -13.77
C ASN A 4 6.24 -10.57 -12.41
N GLN A 5 7.56 -10.39 -12.40
CA GLN A 5 8.34 -10.13 -11.20
C GLN A 5 7.91 -8.75 -10.70
N LYS A 6 7.23 -8.72 -9.54
CA LYS A 6 6.97 -7.46 -8.85
C LYS A 6 8.30 -6.76 -8.62
N SER A 7 8.47 -5.56 -9.17
CA SER A 7 9.68 -4.77 -8.94
C SER A 7 9.80 -4.53 -7.43
N VAL A 8 10.83 -5.10 -6.80
CA VAL A 8 11.07 -4.89 -5.38
C VAL A 8 11.70 -3.50 -5.23
N LYS A 9 11.05 -2.64 -4.46
CA LYS A 9 11.61 -1.35 -4.03
C LYS A 9 11.76 -1.36 -2.52
N SER A 10 12.90 -0.86 -2.04
CA SER A 10 13.19 -0.71 -0.62
C SER A 10 13.04 0.74 -0.19
N VAL A 11 12.39 0.97 0.96
CA VAL A 11 12.30 2.26 1.62
C VAL A 11 12.90 2.11 3.02
N ARG A 12 13.63 3.12 3.49
CA ARG A 12 14.21 3.15 4.84
C ARG A 12 13.42 4.12 5.70
N PHE A 13 13.12 3.67 6.92
CA PHE A 13 12.49 4.46 7.97
C PHE A 13 13.45 4.59 9.15
N ASP A 14 13.30 5.65 9.93
CA ASP A 14 14.00 5.78 11.22
C ASP A 14 13.22 5.06 12.35
N ASP A 15 13.79 5.06 13.54
CA ASP A 15 13.24 4.36 14.70
C ASP A 15 11.88 4.92 15.14
N VAL A 16 11.64 6.22 14.94
CA VAL A 16 10.35 6.85 15.29
C VAL A 16 9.25 6.29 14.40
N HIS A 17 9.50 6.21 13.10
CA HIS A 17 8.55 5.63 12.15
C HIS A 17 8.31 4.15 12.43
N TRP A 18 9.33 3.36 12.75
CA TRP A 18 9.16 1.94 13.11
C TRP A 18 8.32 1.75 14.37
N ASN A 19 8.57 2.55 15.41
CA ASN A 19 7.76 2.50 16.63
C ASN A 19 6.28 2.79 16.36
N ILE A 20 5.98 3.73 15.45
CA ILE A 20 4.61 4.03 15.04
C ILE A 20 4.01 2.84 14.29
N ILE A 21 4.73 2.27 13.31
CA ILE A 21 4.26 1.12 12.53
C ILE A 21 3.96 -0.08 13.43
N ASP A 22 4.82 -0.36 14.40
CA ASP A 22 4.62 -1.46 15.35
C ASP A 22 3.39 -1.23 16.22
N GLY A 23 3.18 -0.02 16.73
CA GLY A 23 1.98 0.35 17.50
C GLY A 23 0.68 0.26 16.70
N LEU A 24 0.76 0.42 15.37
CA LEU A 24 -0.39 0.32 14.46
C LEU A 24 -0.68 -1.12 14.00
N THR A 25 0.25 -2.06 14.22
CA THR A 25 0.11 -3.45 13.77
C THR A 25 -1.21 -4.08 14.20
N PRO A 26 -1.64 -4.04 15.48
CA PRO A 26 -2.88 -4.69 15.91
C PRO A 26 -4.16 -4.24 15.18
N PHE A 27 -4.13 -3.08 14.53
CA PHE A 27 -5.28 -2.47 13.86
C PHE A 27 -5.19 -2.56 12.33
N TYR A 28 -3.98 -2.47 11.77
CA TYR A 28 -3.77 -2.25 10.34
C TYR A 28 -3.03 -3.38 9.62
N GLY A 29 -2.59 -4.45 10.29
CA GLY A 29 -1.99 -5.60 9.60
C GLY A 29 -1.41 -6.67 10.53
N SER A 30 -0.95 -7.79 9.96
CA SER A 30 -0.28 -8.86 10.72
C SER A 30 1.25 -8.71 10.76
N ASN A 31 1.80 -7.79 9.97
CA ASN A 31 3.23 -7.47 9.93
C ASN A 31 3.45 -6.02 9.47
N PRO A 32 4.64 -5.43 9.70
CA PRO A 32 4.92 -4.03 9.35
C PRO A 32 4.71 -3.69 7.87
N GLY A 33 4.99 -4.63 6.95
CA GLY A 33 4.78 -4.43 5.52
C GLY A 33 3.31 -4.27 5.15
N GLU A 34 2.42 -5.03 5.79
CA GLU A 34 0.97 -4.89 5.63
C GLU A 34 0.45 -3.57 6.18
N VAL A 35 0.95 -3.15 7.35
CA VAL A 35 0.59 -1.86 7.95
C VAL A 35 0.95 -0.72 7.00
N VAL A 36 2.20 -0.68 6.50
CA VAL A 36 2.64 0.35 5.55
C VAL A 36 1.81 0.31 4.27
N ARG A 37 1.54 -0.88 3.71
CA ARG A 37 0.68 -1.02 2.53
C ARG A 37 -0.70 -0.44 2.76
N ASN A 38 -1.33 -0.74 3.89
CA ASN A 38 -2.70 -0.33 4.17
C ASN A 38 -2.77 1.19 4.44
N ILE A 39 -1.78 1.77 5.13
CA ILE A 39 -1.66 3.24 5.29
C ILE A 39 -1.55 3.93 3.93
N VAL A 40 -0.65 3.45 3.07
CA VAL A 40 -0.47 4.03 1.73
C VAL A 40 -1.77 3.91 0.94
N LEU A 41 -2.46 2.76 0.95
CA LEU A 41 -3.72 2.60 0.24
C LEU A 41 -4.83 3.53 0.75
N MET A 42 -4.95 3.72 2.08
CA MET A 42 -5.90 4.68 2.66
C MET A 42 -5.58 6.10 2.22
N TRP A 43 -4.31 6.50 2.33
CA TRP A 43 -3.87 7.82 1.89
C TRP A 43 -4.15 8.04 0.39
N LEU A 44 -3.84 7.06 -0.45
CA LEU A 44 -4.13 7.10 -1.88
C LEU A 44 -5.65 7.22 -2.12
N HIS A 45 -6.48 6.50 -1.37
CA HIS A 45 -7.94 6.60 -1.49
C HIS A 45 -8.47 8.00 -1.13
N GLU A 46 -7.96 8.58 -0.05
CA GLU A 46 -8.39 9.88 0.47
C GLU A 46 -7.86 11.06 -0.36
N ASN A 47 -6.64 10.94 -0.89
CA ASN A 47 -5.93 12.06 -1.51
C ASN A 47 -5.93 12.00 -3.04
N LEU A 48 -6.23 10.84 -3.63
CA LEU A 48 -6.22 10.66 -5.09
C LEU A 48 -7.62 10.44 -5.67
N GLY A 49 -8.64 11.05 -5.07
CA GLY A 49 -10.00 11.07 -5.59
C GLY A 49 -10.04 11.17 -7.12
N SER A 50 -10.39 10.04 -7.74
CA SER A 50 -10.55 9.74 -9.16
C SER A 50 -9.28 9.53 -10.03
N GLU A 51 -8.33 10.45 -10.10
CA GLU A 51 -7.41 10.47 -11.26
C GLU A 51 -6.22 9.50 -11.11
N THR A 52 -5.48 9.55 -10.00
CA THR A 52 -4.35 8.63 -9.79
C THR A 52 -4.80 7.23 -9.41
N ILE A 53 -6.01 7.02 -8.87
CA ILE A 53 -6.60 5.67 -8.78
C ILE A 53 -6.82 5.08 -10.17
N GLN A 54 -7.25 5.89 -11.16
CA GLN A 54 -7.32 5.42 -12.54
C GLN A 54 -5.93 5.14 -13.13
N GLU A 55 -4.91 5.94 -12.83
CA GLU A 55 -3.54 5.65 -13.25
C GLU A 55 -2.98 4.38 -12.60
N LEU A 56 -3.21 4.18 -11.31
CA LEU A 56 -2.83 2.98 -10.58
C LEU A 56 -3.57 1.73 -11.08
N LYS A 57 -4.84 1.87 -11.51
CA LYS A 57 -5.58 0.84 -12.26
C LYS A 57 -4.93 0.58 -13.62
N LYS A 58 -4.54 1.63 -14.38
CA LYS A 58 -3.87 1.52 -15.69
C LYS A 58 -2.53 0.79 -15.60
N ILE A 59 -1.76 1.00 -14.52
CA ILE A 59 -0.48 0.30 -14.30
C ILE A 59 -0.62 -1.02 -13.50
N ASN A 60 -1.84 -1.51 -13.28
CA ASN A 60 -2.14 -2.73 -12.51
C ASN A 60 -1.58 -2.76 -11.07
N ALA A 61 -1.34 -1.60 -10.45
CA ALA A 61 -0.82 -1.51 -9.09
C ALA A 61 -1.85 -1.90 -8.01
N ILE A 62 -3.15 -1.91 -8.36
CA ILE A 62 -4.25 -2.28 -7.45
C ILE A 62 -5.36 -3.03 -8.20
N LYS A 63 -5.79 -4.17 -7.65
CA LYS A 63 -7.05 -4.86 -8.01
C LYS A 63 -8.04 -4.69 -6.86
N LEU A 64 -8.88 -3.66 -6.96
CA LEU A 64 -10.06 -3.56 -6.09
C LEU A 64 -11.06 -4.59 -6.61
N LYS A 65 -11.53 -5.50 -5.75
CA LYS A 65 -12.66 -6.37 -6.10
C LYS A 65 -13.81 -5.46 -6.51
N LYS A 66 -14.44 -5.75 -7.66
CA LYS A 66 -15.65 -5.05 -8.07
C LYS A 66 -16.66 -5.22 -6.95
N ASP A 67 -17.15 -4.10 -6.42
CA ASP A 67 -18.41 -4.07 -5.71
C ASP A 67 -19.47 -4.59 -6.70
N GLU A 68 -20.16 -5.66 -6.30
CA GLU A 68 -21.36 -6.18 -6.99
C GLU A 68 -22.52 -5.20 -6.87
#